data_AF-A0A135LQR8-F1
#
_entry.id   AF-A0A135LQR8-F1
#
_cell.length_a   1.000
_cell.length_b   1.000
_cell.length_c   1.000
_cell.angle_alpha   90.00
_cell.angle_beta   90.00
_cell.angle_gamma   90.00
#
_symmetry.space_group_name_H-M   'P 1'
#
loop_
_entity.id
_entity.type
_entity.pdbx_description
1 polymer ?
#
loop_
_entity_poly.entity_id
_entity_poly.type
_entity_poly.pdbx_seq_one_letter_code
_entity_poly.pdbx_strand_id
1 'polypeptide(L)'
;MGNSSIEDQNYSYSDDGEEPQELIKQLRTHIVTEEQLINEGKETCTGLVMVEMICIVIDRQQAQSKAELSQPQWQMLVSLHRMLLDKHYDFFIASQHPSAGPTLKGLAGKYAMPARMWRYGVYSFLELLRQKLPGSMEYMLDFVHLSYSMITLVLESAPDFRDTWIECLGDLARYRMAVEEFDQRDHELWAGISRYWYNQVETQENGRIQHHLAVLAYPDLLQQLFHYTKALISVRAFPAASDSIIKLVIPLINVHRQKGNLTASFVNTHAALLMQDPVDEFVSRANIFLATLQNDISKVSWNGQQGVQFMSCNISAIFQYGSKYGVMETVFTLKSRNPTEEDRLVAMEWASTASNYTTYSDISSQLLFRASSLAFHTLIVMLGQVGDANMYPSVHISMAFVWCLALNPAAIQRLEPLVPWSLLATYLNSLYDPDTLISKIEDETFPFLDDSTAQQLPEDFLIGGQAWSQVYYPEKFFEGAAPTEPSIESLSSTLVRRHRCLWLGVRIATVCLSYSY
;
A
#
# COMPACT_ATOMS: atom_id res chain seq x y z
N MET A 1 71.75 -17.72 18.05
CA MET A 1 72.56 -16.75 18.83
C MET A 1 73.34 -15.90 17.86
N GLY A 2 73.14 -14.57 17.92
CA GLY A 2 74.21 -13.56 17.74
C GLY A 2 74.68 -13.18 16.32
N ASN A 3 74.33 -11.92 15.96
CA ASN A 3 75.17 -10.84 15.37
C ASN A 3 75.69 -10.97 13.92
N SER A 4 75.24 -10.12 12.99
CA SER A 4 75.73 -8.75 12.64
C SER A 4 77.09 -8.79 11.91
N SER A 5 77.40 -8.10 10.80
CA SER A 5 77.01 -6.77 10.31
C SER A 5 77.38 -6.62 8.81
N ILE A 6 76.55 -5.87 8.06
CA ILE A 6 76.83 -4.77 7.08
C ILE A 6 78.10 -4.81 6.20
N GLU A 7 77.94 -4.67 4.87
CA GLU A 7 78.47 -3.51 4.09
C GLU A 7 77.97 -3.49 2.63
N ASP A 8 77.57 -2.28 2.21
CA ASP A 8 77.11 -1.88 0.87
C ASP A 8 78.25 -1.85 -0.16
N GLN A 9 77.95 -2.08 -1.44
CA GLN A 9 78.35 -1.18 -2.54
C GLN A 9 77.77 -1.56 -3.91
N ASN A 10 77.24 -0.53 -4.59
CA ASN A 10 76.74 -0.49 -5.96
C ASN A 10 77.77 -0.96 -7.01
N TYR A 11 77.32 -1.73 -8.01
CA TYR A 11 77.78 -1.62 -9.40
C TYR A 11 76.66 -2.01 -10.40
N SER A 12 76.54 -1.20 -11.44
CA SER A 12 75.55 -1.22 -12.52
C SER A 12 75.57 -2.49 -13.39
N TYR A 13 74.41 -2.93 -13.87
CA TYR A 13 74.31 -3.69 -15.11
C TYR A 13 73.12 -3.23 -15.97
N SER A 14 73.35 -3.38 -17.26
CA SER A 14 72.72 -2.82 -18.45
C SER A 14 71.26 -3.16 -18.68
N ASP A 15 70.58 -2.16 -19.24
CA ASP A 15 69.32 -2.22 -19.99
C ASP A 15 69.45 -3.14 -21.21
N ASP A 16 68.64 -4.19 -21.27
CA ASP A 16 68.24 -4.85 -22.51
C ASP A 16 66.98 -5.70 -22.27
N GLY A 17 65.84 -5.13 -22.69
CA GLY A 17 64.79 -5.85 -23.41
C GLY A 17 63.84 -6.77 -22.64
N GLU A 18 62.71 -6.23 -22.19
CA GLU A 18 61.39 -6.87 -22.32
C GLU A 18 60.32 -5.76 -22.42
N GLU A 19 59.73 -5.59 -23.61
CA GLU A 19 58.57 -4.70 -23.80
C GLU A 19 57.39 -5.19 -22.95
N PRO A 20 56.81 -4.36 -22.07
CA PRO A 20 55.56 -4.69 -21.41
C PRO A 20 54.45 -4.65 -22.46
N GLN A 21 53.76 -5.78 -22.62
CA GLN A 21 52.53 -5.89 -23.42
C GLN A 21 51.62 -4.67 -23.17
N GLU A 22 51.34 -3.90 -24.22
CA GLU A 22 50.39 -2.79 -24.18
C GLU A 22 49.04 -3.32 -23.67
N LEU A 23 48.70 -2.94 -22.44
CA LEU A 23 47.33 -3.00 -21.95
C LEU A 23 46.45 -2.19 -22.91
N ILE A 24 45.51 -2.88 -23.56
CA ILE A 24 44.51 -2.29 -24.46
C ILE A 24 43.84 -1.12 -23.74
N LYS A 25 44.08 0.10 -24.23
CA LYS A 25 43.45 1.33 -23.74
C LYS A 25 41.93 1.15 -23.77
N GLN A 26 41.28 1.45 -22.64
CA GLN A 26 39.82 1.57 -22.52
C GLN A 26 39.25 2.33 -23.73
N LEU A 27 38.12 1.84 -24.28
CA LEU A 27 37.37 2.58 -25.30
C LEU A 27 37.13 4.01 -24.81
N ARG A 28 37.56 5.00 -25.59
CA ARG A 28 37.21 6.40 -25.35
C ARG A 28 35.69 6.52 -25.48
N THR A 29 34.96 6.49 -24.37
CA THR A 29 33.56 6.87 -24.34
C THR A 29 33.49 8.36 -24.67
N HIS A 30 32.98 8.70 -25.85
CA HIS A 30 32.68 10.08 -26.20
C HIS A 30 31.76 10.67 -25.12
N ILE A 31 32.16 11.79 -24.52
CA ILE A 31 31.32 12.50 -23.54
C ILE A 31 30.14 13.09 -24.31
N VAL A 32 28.94 12.57 -24.04
CA VAL A 32 27.69 13.05 -24.67
C VAL A 32 27.38 14.45 -24.15
N THR A 33 27.16 15.40 -25.06
CA THR A 33 26.84 16.80 -24.72
C THR A 33 25.34 17.02 -24.54
N GLU A 34 24.96 18.04 -23.77
CA GLU A 34 23.54 18.40 -23.56
C GLU A 34 22.84 18.76 -24.88
N GLU A 35 23.53 19.45 -25.80
CA GLU A 35 22.97 19.83 -27.10
C GLU A 35 22.68 18.60 -27.98
N GLN A 36 23.55 17.59 -27.93
CA GLN A 36 23.32 16.31 -28.62
C GLN A 36 22.07 15.61 -28.06
N LEU A 37 21.92 15.56 -26.74
CA LEU A 37 20.73 14.98 -26.08
C LEU A 37 19.45 15.73 -26.40
N ILE A 38 19.50 17.06 -26.54
CA ILE A 38 18.32 17.85 -26.92
C ILE A 38 17.88 17.53 -28.34
N ASN A 39 18.82 17.39 -29.28
CA ASN A 39 18.50 17.04 -30.67
C ASN A 39 17.98 15.60 -30.77
N GLU A 40 18.66 14.66 -30.12
CA GLU A 40 18.24 13.25 -30.04
C GLU A 40 16.87 13.10 -29.38
N GLY A 41 16.61 13.83 -28.30
CA GLY A 41 15.31 13.85 -27.62
C GLY A 41 14.17 14.37 -28.52
N LYS A 42 14.43 15.37 -29.36
CA LYS A 42 13.45 15.89 -30.33
C LYS A 42 13.19 14.91 -31.48
N GLU A 43 14.24 14.31 -32.03
CA GLU A 43 14.14 13.30 -33.09
C GLU A 43 13.38 12.07 -32.59
N THR A 44 13.72 11.59 -31.39
CA THR A 44 13.06 10.47 -30.74
C THR A 44 11.58 10.78 -30.46
N CYS A 45 11.26 11.97 -29.94
CA CYS A 45 9.87 12.40 -29.75
C CYS A 45 9.07 12.38 -31.06
N THR A 46 9.67 12.86 -32.16
CA THR A 46 9.00 12.90 -33.46
C THR A 46 8.72 11.50 -34.00
N GLY A 47 9.73 10.61 -33.95
CA GLY A 47 9.58 9.22 -34.34
C GLY A 47 8.55 8.46 -33.48
N LEU A 48 8.59 8.67 -32.16
CA LEU A 48 7.66 8.09 -31.20
C LEU A 48 6.21 8.48 -31.52
N VAL A 49 5.93 9.78 -31.69
CA VAL A 49 4.58 10.25 -31.99
C VAL A 49 4.06 9.66 -33.30
N MET A 50 4.92 9.51 -34.31
CA MET A 50 4.53 8.90 -35.57
C MET A 50 4.13 7.43 -35.40
N VAL A 51 4.95 6.62 -34.72
CA VAL A 51 4.65 5.21 -34.47
C VAL A 51 3.41 5.07 -33.59
N GLU A 52 3.27 5.90 -32.55
CA GLU A 52 2.10 5.91 -31.67
C GLU A 52 0.80 6.13 -32.44
N MET A 53 0.77 7.10 -33.36
CA MET A 53 -0.41 7.35 -34.20
C MET A 53 -0.75 6.15 -35.09
N ILE A 54 0.26 5.44 -35.60
CA ILE A 54 0.05 4.22 -36.40
C ILE A 54 -0.57 3.12 -35.52
N CYS A 55 -0.04 2.87 -34.31
CA CYS A 55 -0.62 1.91 -33.37
C CYS A 55 -2.08 2.24 -33.06
N ILE A 56 -2.39 3.49 -32.71
CA ILE A 56 -3.74 3.94 -32.38
C ILE A 56 -4.73 3.63 -33.52
N VAL A 57 -4.34 3.96 -34.76
CA VAL A 57 -5.19 3.74 -35.94
C VAL A 57 -5.40 2.25 -36.21
N ILE A 58 -4.32 1.47 -36.19
CA ILE A 58 -4.38 0.04 -36.49
C ILE A 58 -5.14 -0.72 -35.39
N ASP A 59 -4.84 -0.49 -34.11
CA ASP A 59 -5.54 -1.13 -32.98
C ASP A 59 -7.03 -0.87 -33.05
N ARG A 60 -7.42 0.38 -33.31
CA ARG A 60 -8.84 0.75 -33.45
C ARG A 60 -9.51 0.05 -34.62
N GLN A 61 -8.84 -0.07 -35.76
CA GLN A 61 -9.36 -0.79 -36.92
C GLN A 61 -9.53 -2.29 -36.61
N GLN A 62 -8.55 -2.91 -35.96
CA GLN A 62 -8.59 -4.34 -35.63
C GLN A 62 -9.60 -4.66 -34.53
N ALA A 63 -9.77 -3.79 -33.53
CA ALA A 63 -10.77 -3.95 -32.48
C ALA A 63 -12.22 -3.90 -33.03
N GLN A 64 -12.44 -3.17 -34.13
CA GLN A 64 -13.75 -3.11 -34.80
C GLN A 64 -13.98 -4.28 -35.77
N SER A 65 -12.92 -4.94 -36.22
CA SER A 65 -12.99 -6.05 -37.15
C SER A 65 -13.29 -7.35 -36.43
N LYS A 66 -14.24 -8.14 -36.95
CA LYS A 66 -14.48 -9.52 -36.50
C LYS A 66 -13.62 -10.55 -37.24
N ALA A 67 -12.83 -10.13 -38.23
CA ALA A 67 -11.97 -11.06 -38.96
C ALA A 67 -10.90 -11.66 -38.04
N GLU A 68 -10.60 -12.94 -38.28
CA GLU A 68 -9.44 -13.60 -37.68
C GLU A 68 -8.16 -13.06 -38.34
N LEU A 69 -7.13 -12.89 -37.53
CA LEU A 69 -5.82 -12.46 -37.98
C LEU A 69 -4.94 -13.67 -38.23
N SER A 70 -4.26 -13.65 -39.38
CA SER A 70 -3.25 -14.63 -39.72
C SER A 70 -1.98 -14.44 -38.87
N GLN A 71 -1.17 -15.49 -38.72
CA GLN A 71 0.09 -15.43 -37.99
C GLN A 71 1.02 -14.28 -38.44
N PRO A 72 1.20 -14.00 -39.75
CA PRO A 72 2.00 -12.84 -40.18
C PRO A 72 1.42 -11.48 -39.74
N GLN A 73 0.09 -11.34 -39.69
CA GLN A 73 -0.55 -10.13 -39.21
C GLN A 73 -0.32 -9.92 -37.71
N TRP A 74 -0.41 -10.99 -36.91
CA TRP A 74 -0.07 -10.91 -35.49
C TRP A 74 1.38 -10.53 -35.25
N GLN A 75 2.31 -11.15 -35.96
CA GLN A 75 3.73 -10.82 -35.85
C GLN A 75 4.02 -9.35 -36.23
N MET A 76 3.31 -8.82 -37.24
CA MET A 76 3.40 -7.41 -37.61
C MET A 76 2.92 -6.48 -36.48
N LEU A 77 1.78 -6.78 -35.85
CA LEU A 77 1.25 -6.00 -34.72
C LEU A 77 2.20 -6.04 -33.52
N VAL A 78 2.71 -7.21 -33.15
CA VAL A 78 3.69 -7.36 -32.06
C VAL A 78 4.96 -6.56 -32.36
N SER A 79 5.46 -6.62 -33.60
CA SER A 79 6.65 -5.87 -34.02
C SER A 79 6.43 -4.36 -33.98
N LEU A 80 5.23 -3.90 -34.35
CA LEU A 80 4.85 -2.50 -34.29
C LEU A 80 4.82 -1.99 -32.84
N HIS A 81 4.20 -2.73 -31.92
CA HIS A 81 4.18 -2.35 -30.51
C HIS A 81 5.54 -2.45 -29.83
N ARG A 82 6.37 -3.43 -30.19
CA ARG A 82 7.78 -3.48 -29.77
C ARG A 82 8.52 -2.20 -30.17
N MET A 83 8.40 -1.79 -31.44
CA MET A 83 9.01 -0.55 -31.92
C MET A 83 8.55 0.68 -31.13
N LEU A 84 7.26 0.76 -30.79
CA LEU A 84 6.74 1.85 -29.97
C LEU A 84 7.36 1.85 -28.56
N LEU A 85 7.46 0.70 -27.91
CA LEU A 85 8.10 0.57 -26.60
C LEU A 85 9.59 0.92 -26.64
N ASP A 86 10.31 0.46 -27.67
CA ASP A 86 11.73 0.79 -27.88
C ASP A 86 11.90 2.32 -28.02
N LYS A 87 11.00 3.00 -28.76
CA LYS A 87 11.04 4.47 -28.90
C LYS A 87 10.74 5.21 -27.60
N HIS A 88 9.83 4.69 -26.78
CA HIS A 88 9.62 5.24 -25.45
C HIS A 88 10.87 5.07 -24.58
N TYR A 89 11.51 3.90 -24.62
CA TYR A 89 12.73 3.63 -23.87
C TYR A 89 13.90 4.54 -24.31
N ASP A 90 14.13 4.69 -25.62
CA ASP A 90 15.11 5.64 -26.18
C ASP A 90 14.88 7.05 -25.61
N PHE A 91 13.61 7.49 -25.57
CA PHE A 91 13.23 8.80 -25.03
C PHE A 91 13.53 8.91 -23.54
N PHE A 92 13.22 7.89 -22.74
CA PHE A 92 13.50 7.89 -21.30
C PHE A 92 15.00 7.92 -21.03
N ILE A 93 15.80 7.09 -21.70
CA ILE A 93 17.26 7.09 -21.55
C ILE A 93 17.87 8.45 -21.91
N ALA A 94 17.47 9.03 -23.03
CA ALA A 94 17.97 10.35 -23.44
C ALA A 94 17.54 11.45 -22.47
N SER A 95 16.27 11.43 -22.03
CA SER A 95 15.74 12.47 -21.14
C SER A 95 16.29 12.39 -19.73
N GLN A 96 16.57 11.20 -19.22
CA GLN A 96 17.06 10.96 -17.86
C GLN A 96 18.59 10.81 -17.77
N HIS A 97 19.30 10.97 -18.89
CA HIS A 97 20.76 10.89 -18.93
C HIS A 97 21.41 11.87 -17.91
N PRO A 98 22.52 11.52 -17.25
CA PRO A 98 23.19 12.40 -16.28
C PRO A 98 23.55 13.79 -16.84
N SER A 99 23.96 13.85 -18.10
CA SER A 99 24.26 15.12 -18.82
C SER A 99 23.03 15.89 -19.32
N ALA A 100 21.81 15.35 -19.16
CA ALA A 100 20.60 16.05 -19.59
C ALA A 100 20.28 17.21 -18.64
N GLY A 101 20.02 18.40 -19.21
CA GLY A 101 19.61 19.56 -18.43
C GLY A 101 18.18 19.45 -17.89
N PRO A 102 17.79 20.34 -16.95
CA PRO A 102 16.48 20.29 -16.28
C PRO A 102 15.29 20.32 -17.25
N THR A 103 15.40 21.09 -18.33
CA THR A 103 14.34 21.20 -19.35
C THR A 103 14.07 19.86 -20.02
N LEU A 104 15.13 19.11 -20.37
CA LEU A 104 15.02 17.83 -21.05
C LEU A 104 14.48 16.74 -20.11
N LYS A 105 14.99 16.68 -18.87
CA LYS A 105 14.47 15.79 -17.82
C LYS A 105 12.97 16.00 -17.56
N GLY A 106 12.52 17.25 -17.55
CA GLY A 106 11.12 17.61 -17.34
C GLY A 106 10.16 17.27 -18.51
N LEU A 107 10.67 16.92 -19.70
CA LEU A 107 9.80 16.63 -20.86
C LEU A 107 8.94 15.39 -20.66
N ALA A 108 9.47 14.36 -19.98
CA ALA A 108 8.75 13.13 -19.73
C ALA A 108 7.43 13.39 -18.97
N GLY A 109 7.48 14.22 -17.93
CA GLY A 109 6.29 14.66 -17.19
C GLY A 109 5.41 15.59 -18.03
N LYS A 110 6.00 16.59 -18.69
CA LYS A 110 5.27 17.58 -19.51
C LYS A 110 4.41 16.94 -20.61
N TYR A 111 4.91 15.88 -21.24
CA TYR A 111 4.20 15.18 -22.31
C TYR A 111 3.47 13.92 -21.85
N ALA A 112 3.42 13.68 -20.53
CA ALA A 112 2.80 12.50 -19.92
C ALA A 112 3.29 11.19 -20.56
N MET A 113 4.60 11.10 -20.82
CA MET A 113 5.21 9.95 -21.50
C MET A 113 4.93 8.61 -20.81
N PRO A 114 4.92 8.50 -19.47
CA PRO A 114 4.52 7.27 -18.79
C PRO A 114 3.09 6.83 -19.12
N ALA A 115 2.13 7.75 -19.01
CA ALA A 115 0.73 7.46 -19.31
C ALA A 115 0.51 7.09 -20.78
N ARG A 116 1.24 7.72 -21.70
CA ARG A 116 1.17 7.42 -23.15
C ARG A 116 1.77 6.05 -23.47
N MET A 117 2.94 5.73 -22.92
CA MET A 117 3.59 4.43 -23.08
C MET A 117 2.67 3.32 -22.60
N TRP A 118 2.07 3.48 -21.41
CA TRP A 118 1.10 2.51 -20.90
C TRP A 118 -0.13 2.41 -21.81
N ARG A 119 -0.79 3.53 -22.09
CA ARG A 119 -2.08 3.53 -22.80
C ARG A 119 -1.98 3.01 -24.24
N TYR A 120 -1.00 3.48 -25.00
CA TYR A 120 -0.89 3.24 -26.44
C TYR A 120 0.20 2.23 -26.79
N GLY A 121 1.22 2.09 -25.94
CA GLY A 121 2.27 1.08 -26.12
C GLY A 121 1.83 -0.29 -25.65
N VAL A 122 1.17 -0.39 -24.50
CA VAL A 122 0.90 -1.66 -23.80
C VAL A 122 -0.58 -1.99 -23.75
N TYR A 123 -1.37 -1.16 -23.06
CA TYR A 123 -2.75 -1.45 -22.68
C TYR A 123 -3.68 -1.64 -23.89
N SER A 124 -3.63 -0.76 -24.90
CA SER A 124 -4.51 -0.88 -26.08
C SER A 124 -4.32 -2.21 -26.82
N PHE A 125 -3.07 -2.64 -26.96
CA PHE A 125 -2.74 -3.88 -27.65
C PHE A 125 -3.05 -5.11 -26.80
N LEU A 126 -2.81 -5.07 -25.48
CA LEU A 126 -3.25 -6.13 -24.58
C LEU A 126 -4.77 -6.33 -24.63
N GLU A 127 -5.54 -5.24 -24.68
CA GLU A 127 -7.00 -5.34 -24.82
C GLU A 127 -7.42 -5.92 -26.17
N LEU A 128 -6.74 -5.56 -27.27
CA LEU A 128 -6.96 -6.16 -28.58
C LEU A 128 -6.67 -7.67 -28.56
N LEU A 129 -5.53 -8.07 -27.98
CA LEU A 129 -5.14 -9.47 -27.82
C LEU A 129 -6.18 -10.21 -26.98
N ARG A 130 -6.58 -9.67 -25.83
CA ARG A 130 -7.59 -10.27 -24.94
C ARG A 130 -8.93 -10.48 -25.64
N GLN A 131 -9.38 -9.53 -26.46
CA GLN A 131 -10.63 -9.63 -27.22
C GLN A 131 -10.61 -10.73 -28.30
N LYS A 132 -9.42 -11.16 -28.74
CA LYS A 132 -9.23 -12.15 -29.80
C LYS A 132 -8.84 -13.54 -29.27
N LEU A 133 -8.92 -13.76 -27.96
CA LEU A 133 -8.73 -15.07 -27.36
C LEU A 133 -9.80 -16.07 -27.86
N PRO A 134 -9.45 -17.37 -28.01
CA PRO A 134 -8.15 -17.96 -27.67
C PRO A 134 -7.06 -17.83 -28.76
N GLY A 135 -7.39 -17.36 -29.96
CA GLY A 135 -6.46 -17.36 -31.11
C GLY A 135 -5.23 -16.45 -30.99
N SER A 136 -5.26 -15.49 -30.05
CA SER A 136 -4.17 -14.55 -29.75
C SER A 136 -3.27 -14.98 -28.59
N MET A 137 -3.52 -16.13 -27.96
CA MET A 137 -2.93 -16.56 -26.68
C MET A 137 -1.40 -16.44 -26.65
N GLU A 138 -0.70 -17.10 -27.57
CA GLU A 138 0.78 -17.12 -27.61
C GLU A 138 1.35 -15.71 -27.76
N TYR A 139 0.76 -14.89 -28.63
CA TYR A 139 1.18 -13.50 -28.82
C TYR A 139 0.93 -12.64 -27.57
N MET A 140 -0.13 -12.92 -26.83
CA MET A 140 -0.41 -12.23 -25.57
C MET A 140 0.63 -12.58 -24.51
N LEU A 141 1.00 -13.85 -24.38
CA LEU A 141 2.05 -14.29 -23.44
C LEU A 141 3.41 -13.67 -23.78
N ASP A 142 3.79 -13.69 -25.06
CA ASP A 142 5.04 -13.10 -25.55
C ASP A 142 5.08 -11.58 -25.35
N PHE A 143 3.97 -10.90 -25.64
CA PHE A 143 3.87 -9.46 -25.51
C PHE A 143 3.85 -8.99 -24.05
N VAL A 144 3.20 -9.73 -23.15
CA VAL A 144 3.28 -9.45 -21.70
C VAL A 144 4.72 -9.59 -21.21
N HIS A 145 5.44 -10.65 -21.60
CA HIS A 145 6.85 -10.82 -21.23
C HIS A 145 7.72 -9.66 -21.76
N LEU A 146 7.55 -9.29 -23.04
CA LEU A 146 8.25 -8.14 -23.63
C LEU A 146 7.99 -6.84 -22.86
N SER A 147 6.72 -6.56 -22.59
CA SER A 147 6.32 -5.34 -21.89
C SER A 147 6.85 -5.31 -20.46
N TYR A 148 6.83 -6.44 -19.76
CA TYR A 148 7.35 -6.57 -18.40
C TYR A 148 8.86 -6.29 -18.36
N SER A 149 9.64 -6.88 -19.27
CA SER A 149 11.07 -6.58 -19.39
C SER A 149 11.33 -5.11 -19.71
N MET A 150 10.53 -4.52 -20.60
CA MET A 150 10.69 -3.11 -20.98
C MET A 150 10.41 -2.15 -19.82
N ILE A 151 9.29 -2.36 -19.10
CA ILE A 151 8.93 -1.50 -17.96
C ILE A 151 9.92 -1.69 -16.81
N THR A 152 10.47 -2.89 -16.60
CA THR A 152 11.53 -3.12 -15.60
C THR A 152 12.78 -2.29 -15.92
N LEU A 153 13.21 -2.27 -17.19
CA LEU A 153 14.34 -1.44 -17.63
C LEU A 153 14.06 0.06 -17.50
N VAL A 154 12.84 0.51 -17.82
CA VAL A 154 12.44 1.92 -17.63
C VAL A 154 12.36 2.29 -16.15
N LEU A 155 11.93 1.38 -15.28
CA LEU A 155 11.92 1.58 -13.83
C LEU A 155 13.34 1.86 -13.30
N GLU A 156 14.35 1.15 -13.79
CA GLU A 156 15.75 1.37 -13.43
C GLU A 156 16.31 2.67 -14.04
N SER A 157 15.88 3.00 -15.26
CA SER A 157 16.46 4.11 -16.05
C SER A 157 15.78 5.47 -15.82
N ALA A 158 14.53 5.47 -15.38
CA ALA A 158 13.70 6.66 -15.17
C ALA A 158 12.90 6.56 -13.84
N PRO A 159 13.60 6.58 -12.69
CA PRO A 159 13.00 6.33 -11.38
C PRO A 159 12.03 7.44 -10.91
N ASP A 160 12.06 8.62 -11.53
CA ASP A 160 11.16 9.75 -11.22
C ASP A 160 9.66 9.39 -11.36
N PHE A 161 9.33 8.33 -12.11
CA PHE A 161 7.97 7.82 -12.32
C PHE A 161 7.77 6.41 -11.73
N ARG A 162 8.55 6.05 -10.70
CA ARG A 162 8.55 4.73 -10.06
C ARG A 162 7.15 4.23 -9.70
N ASP A 163 6.29 5.09 -9.18
CA ASP A 163 4.91 4.76 -8.81
C ASP A 163 4.10 4.22 -10.00
N THR A 164 4.24 4.85 -11.16
CA THR A 164 3.57 4.48 -12.41
C THR A 164 4.10 3.14 -12.92
N TRP A 165 5.42 2.93 -12.87
CA TRP A 165 6.04 1.70 -13.37
C TRP A 165 5.73 0.49 -12.51
N ILE A 166 5.73 0.64 -11.18
CA ILE A 166 5.31 -0.40 -10.24
C ILE A 166 3.87 -0.84 -10.53
N GLU A 167 2.97 0.12 -10.73
CA GLU A 167 1.60 -0.19 -11.08
C GLU A 167 1.51 -0.98 -12.40
N CYS A 168 2.22 -0.53 -13.44
CA CYS A 168 2.22 -1.21 -14.74
C CYS A 168 2.76 -2.64 -14.64
N LEU A 169 3.79 -2.89 -13.82
CA LEU A 169 4.34 -4.23 -13.58
C LEU A 169 3.33 -5.13 -12.84
N GLY A 170 2.63 -4.57 -11.84
CA GLY A 170 1.53 -5.25 -11.16
C GLY A 170 0.38 -5.61 -12.10
N ASP A 171 -0.01 -4.69 -12.99
CA ASP A 171 -1.05 -4.89 -14.00
C ASP A 171 -0.64 -5.96 -15.03
N LEU A 172 0.60 -5.93 -15.54
CA LEU A 172 1.13 -6.93 -16.47
C LEU A 172 1.15 -8.33 -15.86
N ALA A 173 1.61 -8.45 -14.62
CA ALA A 173 1.58 -9.72 -13.88
C ALA A 173 0.14 -10.25 -13.75
N ARG A 174 -0.83 -9.36 -13.53
CA ARG A 174 -2.26 -9.70 -13.50
C ARG A 174 -2.81 -10.16 -14.84
N TYR A 175 -2.42 -9.52 -15.94
CA TYR A 175 -2.79 -9.99 -17.28
C TYR A 175 -2.26 -11.40 -17.50
N ARG A 176 -1.01 -11.67 -17.10
CA ARG A 176 -0.42 -13.02 -17.22
C ARG A 176 -1.17 -14.06 -16.38
N MET A 177 -1.45 -13.74 -15.12
CA MET A 177 -2.28 -14.57 -14.23
C MET A 177 -3.64 -14.90 -14.85
N ALA A 178 -4.34 -13.92 -15.41
CA ALA A 178 -5.68 -14.10 -15.98
C ALA A 178 -5.66 -14.93 -17.28
N VAL A 179 -4.55 -14.92 -18.01
CA VAL A 179 -4.38 -15.71 -19.23
C VAL A 179 -4.06 -17.17 -18.90
N GLU A 180 -3.28 -17.42 -17.85
CA GLU A 180 -2.87 -18.77 -17.41
C GLU A 180 -3.87 -19.44 -16.44
N GLU A 181 -5.17 -19.23 -16.64
CA GLU A 181 -6.25 -19.72 -15.74
C GLU A 181 -6.21 -21.23 -15.47
N PHE A 182 -5.67 -22.03 -16.41
CA PHE A 182 -5.67 -23.49 -16.32
C PHE A 182 -4.41 -24.10 -15.65
N ASP A 183 -3.32 -23.35 -15.52
CA ASP A 183 -2.14 -23.79 -14.75
C ASP A 183 -2.14 -23.11 -13.38
N GLN A 184 -2.57 -23.86 -12.37
CA GLN A 184 -2.68 -23.34 -10.99
C GLN A 184 -1.35 -22.82 -10.44
N ARG A 185 -0.20 -23.38 -10.85
CA ARG A 185 1.11 -22.93 -10.34
C ARG A 185 1.49 -21.60 -10.95
N ASP A 186 1.33 -21.46 -12.26
CA ASP A 186 1.63 -20.21 -12.95
C ASP A 186 0.64 -19.11 -12.53
N HIS A 187 -0.64 -19.45 -12.37
CA HIS A 187 -1.64 -18.55 -11.81
C HIS A 187 -1.21 -18.03 -10.42
N GLU A 188 -0.83 -18.91 -9.49
CA GLU A 188 -0.40 -18.48 -8.15
C GLU A 188 0.91 -17.68 -8.17
N LEU A 189 1.86 -18.07 -9.03
CA LEU A 189 3.13 -17.35 -9.21
C LEU A 189 2.88 -15.90 -9.66
N TRP A 190 2.07 -15.71 -10.71
CA TRP A 190 1.79 -14.37 -11.25
C TRP A 190 0.87 -13.56 -10.35
N ALA A 191 -0.04 -14.19 -9.61
CA ALA A 191 -0.77 -13.56 -8.52
C ALA A 191 0.20 -13.03 -7.44
N GLY A 192 1.21 -13.83 -7.06
CA GLY A 192 2.28 -13.46 -6.15
C GLY A 192 3.11 -12.26 -6.66
N ILE A 193 3.54 -12.28 -7.93
CA ILE A 193 4.28 -11.17 -8.55
C ILE A 193 3.44 -9.89 -8.58
N SER A 194 2.14 -10.00 -8.91
CA SER A 194 1.25 -8.84 -8.89
C SER A 194 1.09 -8.26 -7.47
N ARG A 195 0.88 -9.12 -6.46
CA ARG A 195 0.84 -8.70 -5.04
C ARG A 195 2.15 -8.05 -4.60
N TYR A 196 3.31 -8.55 -5.02
CA TYR A 196 4.61 -7.96 -4.71
C TYR A 196 4.70 -6.50 -5.18
N TRP A 197 4.30 -6.21 -6.42
CA TRP A 197 4.32 -4.85 -6.96
C TRP A 197 3.28 -3.94 -6.30
N TYR A 198 2.06 -4.43 -6.07
CA TYR A 198 1.01 -3.63 -5.45
C TYR A 198 1.15 -3.44 -3.92
N ASN A 199 2.07 -4.14 -3.26
CA ASN A 199 2.34 -3.92 -1.85
C ASN A 199 3.48 -2.91 -1.60
N GLN A 200 4.15 -2.43 -2.65
CA GLN A 200 5.20 -1.41 -2.52
C GLN A 200 4.64 -0.13 -1.86
N VAL A 201 5.47 0.55 -1.06
CA VAL A 201 5.09 1.72 -0.25
C VAL A 201 4.42 2.81 -1.10
N GLU A 202 4.94 3.06 -2.31
CA GLU A 202 4.46 4.08 -3.25
C GLU A 202 3.00 3.86 -3.68
N THR A 203 2.48 2.65 -3.53
CA THR A 203 1.15 2.27 -3.99
C THR A 203 0.10 2.28 -2.87
N GLN A 204 0.51 2.35 -1.60
CA GLN A 204 -0.38 2.15 -0.45
C GLN A 204 -1.51 3.17 -0.36
N GLU A 205 -1.24 4.40 -0.78
CA GLU A 205 -2.19 5.51 -0.78
C GLU A 205 -3.23 5.44 -1.89
N ASN A 206 -3.04 4.55 -2.88
CA ASN A 206 -3.91 4.44 -4.03
C ASN A 206 -5.02 3.40 -3.78
N GLY A 207 -6.24 3.87 -3.58
CA GLY A 207 -7.40 3.00 -3.37
C GLY A 207 -7.68 2.08 -4.55
N ARG A 208 -7.32 2.46 -5.78
CA ARG A 208 -7.47 1.57 -6.93
C ARG A 208 -6.52 0.36 -6.86
N ILE A 209 -5.32 0.55 -6.34
CA ILE A 209 -4.38 -0.56 -6.11
C ILE A 209 -4.89 -1.48 -5.01
N GLN A 210 -5.44 -0.92 -3.94
CA GLN A 210 -6.12 -1.71 -2.90
C GLN A 210 -7.29 -2.50 -3.47
N HIS A 211 -8.09 -1.92 -4.38
CA HIS A 211 -9.13 -2.66 -5.11
C HIS A 211 -8.56 -3.83 -5.93
N HIS A 212 -7.39 -3.66 -6.56
CA HIS A 212 -6.72 -4.74 -7.28
C HIS A 212 -6.22 -5.85 -6.36
N LEU A 213 -5.65 -5.51 -5.20
CA LEU A 213 -5.29 -6.48 -4.16
C LEU A 213 -6.52 -7.26 -3.65
N ALA A 214 -7.68 -6.61 -3.52
CA ALA A 214 -8.92 -7.30 -3.16
C ALA A 214 -9.37 -8.33 -4.20
N VAL A 215 -9.12 -8.09 -5.49
CA VAL A 215 -9.39 -9.09 -6.54
C VAL A 215 -8.42 -10.27 -6.43
N LEU A 216 -7.13 -10.00 -6.16
CA LEU A 216 -6.08 -11.00 -5.98
C LEU A 216 -6.20 -11.81 -4.69
N ALA A 217 -6.97 -11.33 -3.73
CA ALA A 217 -7.21 -12.00 -2.46
C ALA A 217 -8.26 -13.13 -2.55
N TYR A 218 -8.98 -13.28 -3.68
CA TYR A 218 -9.93 -14.38 -3.85
C TYR A 218 -9.23 -15.75 -3.71
N PRO A 219 -9.82 -16.73 -2.98
CA PRO A 219 -11.14 -16.74 -2.34
C PRO A 219 -11.19 -16.31 -0.86
N ASP A 220 -10.16 -15.65 -0.32
CA ASP A 220 -10.12 -15.20 1.08
C ASP A 220 -11.04 -14.00 1.34
N LEU A 221 -12.27 -14.28 1.77
CA LEU A 221 -13.31 -13.28 2.03
C LEU A 221 -12.87 -12.14 2.97
N LEU A 222 -12.03 -12.43 3.98
CA LEU A 222 -11.59 -11.40 4.93
C LEU A 222 -10.62 -10.44 4.24
N GLN A 223 -9.63 -10.97 3.52
CA GLN A 223 -8.68 -10.16 2.77
C GLN A 223 -9.36 -9.36 1.65
N GLN A 224 -10.34 -9.96 0.96
CA GLN A 224 -11.14 -9.24 -0.04
C GLN A 224 -11.88 -8.06 0.58
N LEU A 225 -12.61 -8.28 1.69
CA LEU A 225 -13.34 -7.20 2.37
C LEU A 225 -12.37 -6.13 2.92
N PHE A 226 -11.24 -6.54 3.50
CA PHE A 226 -10.19 -5.64 4.00
C PHE A 226 -9.69 -4.72 2.90
N HIS A 227 -9.23 -5.26 1.77
CA HIS A 227 -8.68 -4.44 0.69
C HIS A 227 -9.75 -3.57 0.02
N TYR A 228 -10.99 -4.07 -0.16
CA TYR A 228 -12.06 -3.23 -0.69
C TYR A 228 -12.46 -2.08 0.25
N THR A 229 -12.56 -2.34 1.56
CA THR A 229 -12.89 -1.29 2.54
C THR A 229 -11.74 -0.30 2.72
N LYS A 230 -10.47 -0.77 2.66
CA LYS A 230 -9.28 0.08 2.62
C LYS A 230 -9.29 0.98 1.38
N ALA A 231 -9.63 0.44 0.20
CA ALA A 231 -9.73 1.20 -1.04
C ALA A 231 -10.69 2.41 -0.96
N LEU A 232 -11.74 2.30 -0.15
CA LEU A 232 -12.73 3.36 0.03
C LEU A 232 -12.26 4.52 0.92
N ILE A 233 -11.29 4.26 1.81
CA ILE A 233 -10.78 5.25 2.77
C ILE A 233 -9.28 5.51 2.62
N SER A 234 -8.69 5.07 1.51
CA SER A 234 -7.33 5.45 1.11
C SER A 234 -7.24 6.94 0.83
N VAL A 235 -6.03 7.52 0.97
CA VAL A 235 -5.76 8.93 0.63
C VAL A 235 -6.28 9.30 -0.77
N ARG A 236 -6.04 8.44 -1.76
CA ARG A 236 -6.67 8.49 -3.09
C ARG A 236 -7.78 7.43 -3.15
N ALA A 237 -8.93 7.73 -2.55
CA ALA A 237 -10.06 6.81 -2.47
C ALA A 237 -10.54 6.31 -3.85
N PHE A 238 -11.04 5.07 -3.89
CA PHE A 238 -11.61 4.46 -5.09
C PHE A 238 -13.09 4.03 -4.84
N PRO A 239 -14.05 4.96 -5.01
CA PRO A 239 -15.46 4.72 -4.68
C PRO A 239 -16.12 3.51 -5.34
N ALA A 240 -15.64 3.12 -6.53
CA ALA A 240 -16.11 1.95 -7.27
C ALA A 240 -15.85 0.61 -6.54
N ALA A 241 -15.02 0.61 -5.50
CA ALA A 241 -14.90 -0.55 -4.60
C ALA A 241 -16.23 -0.87 -3.89
N SER A 242 -17.12 0.10 -3.67
CA SER A 242 -18.43 -0.12 -3.04
C SER A 242 -19.27 -1.16 -3.81
N ASP A 243 -19.31 -1.04 -5.14
CA ASP A 243 -20.01 -2.00 -6.01
C ASP A 243 -19.40 -3.41 -5.92
N SER A 244 -18.09 -3.49 -5.70
CA SER A 244 -17.38 -4.76 -5.55
C SER A 244 -17.68 -5.41 -4.20
N ILE A 245 -17.77 -4.62 -3.12
CA ILE A 245 -18.21 -5.13 -1.80
C ILE A 245 -19.65 -5.63 -1.88
N ILE A 246 -20.55 -4.90 -2.54
CA ILE A 246 -21.94 -5.33 -2.73
C ILE A 246 -21.98 -6.71 -3.41
N LYS A 247 -21.22 -6.92 -4.48
CA LYS A 247 -21.11 -8.21 -5.15
C LYS A 247 -20.53 -9.31 -4.25
N LEU A 248 -19.57 -8.97 -3.39
CA LEU A 248 -18.98 -9.90 -2.41
C LEU A 248 -20.01 -10.35 -1.36
N VAL A 249 -20.85 -9.43 -0.86
CA VAL A 249 -21.77 -9.72 0.26
C VAL A 249 -23.12 -10.29 -0.19
N ILE A 250 -23.62 -9.97 -1.39
CA ILE A 250 -24.93 -10.45 -1.88
C ILE A 250 -25.10 -11.97 -1.75
N PRO A 251 -24.13 -12.81 -2.18
CA PRO A 251 -24.23 -14.26 -2.02
C PRO A 251 -24.36 -14.71 -0.56
N LEU A 252 -23.83 -13.93 0.38
CA LEU A 252 -23.77 -14.27 1.81
C LEU A 252 -25.05 -13.88 2.56
N ILE A 253 -25.76 -12.84 2.10
CA ILE A 253 -27.02 -12.36 2.73
C ILE A 253 -28.09 -13.46 2.75
N ASN A 254 -28.16 -14.30 1.72
CA ASN A 254 -29.13 -15.39 1.61
C ASN A 254 -28.66 -16.70 2.27
N VAL A 255 -27.38 -16.82 2.60
CA VAL A 255 -26.85 -17.99 3.32
C VAL A 255 -27.12 -17.78 4.81
N HIS A 256 -28.38 -17.96 5.18
CA HIS A 256 -28.83 -17.95 6.55
C HIS A 256 -27.99 -18.92 7.40
N ARG A 257 -27.32 -18.38 8.42
CA ARG A 257 -26.83 -19.12 9.60
C ARG A 257 -25.71 -20.15 9.33
N GLN A 258 -24.61 -19.76 8.71
CA GLN A 258 -23.34 -20.45 9.01
C GLN A 258 -22.85 -20.04 10.41
N LYS A 259 -23.52 -20.55 11.45
CA LYS A 259 -23.07 -20.39 12.83
C LYS A 259 -21.69 -21.05 12.96
N GLY A 260 -20.70 -20.29 13.43
CA GLY A 260 -19.36 -20.79 13.76
C GLY A 260 -18.25 -20.49 12.75
N ASN A 261 -18.52 -19.85 11.62
CA ASN A 261 -17.46 -19.31 10.76
C ASN A 261 -17.23 -17.84 11.11
N LEU A 262 -16.08 -17.54 11.71
CA LEU A 262 -15.70 -16.19 12.15
C LEU A 262 -15.74 -15.18 10.99
N THR A 263 -15.03 -15.47 9.90
CA THR A 263 -14.96 -14.59 8.72
C THR A 263 -16.34 -14.33 8.12
N ALA A 264 -17.16 -15.37 7.95
CA ALA A 264 -18.51 -15.22 7.40
C ALA A 264 -19.41 -14.38 8.32
N SER A 265 -19.33 -14.58 9.64
CA SER A 265 -20.09 -13.77 10.61
C SER A 265 -19.66 -12.29 10.60
N PHE A 266 -18.36 -12.02 10.43
CA PHE A 266 -17.82 -10.68 10.30
C PHE A 266 -18.31 -9.99 9.02
N VAL A 267 -18.15 -10.65 7.87
CA VAL A 267 -18.59 -10.12 6.57
C VAL A 267 -20.11 -9.89 6.55
N ASN A 268 -20.90 -10.78 7.15
CA ASN A 268 -22.36 -10.61 7.28
C ASN A 268 -22.75 -9.43 8.17
N THR A 269 -21.94 -9.10 9.18
CA THR A 269 -22.15 -7.91 10.03
C THR A 269 -21.85 -6.62 9.25
N HIS A 270 -20.77 -6.61 8.48
CA HIS A 270 -20.46 -5.50 7.56
C HIS A 270 -21.52 -5.34 6.46
N ALA A 271 -22.06 -6.44 5.94
CA ALA A 271 -23.16 -6.41 4.98
C ALA A 271 -24.39 -5.69 5.55
N ALA A 272 -24.73 -5.93 6.81
CA ALA A 272 -25.85 -5.25 7.47
C ALA A 272 -25.61 -3.73 7.65
N LEU A 273 -24.35 -3.32 7.91
CA LEU A 273 -24.00 -1.89 7.95
C LEU A 273 -24.11 -1.24 6.57
N LEU A 274 -23.59 -1.89 5.53
CA LEU A 274 -23.59 -1.37 4.15
C LEU A 274 -24.99 -1.30 3.55
N MET A 275 -25.82 -2.31 3.80
CA MET A 275 -27.21 -2.38 3.32
C MET A 275 -28.18 -1.59 4.21
N GLN A 276 -27.69 -1.03 5.32
CA GLN A 276 -28.48 -0.26 6.29
C GLN A 276 -29.66 -1.08 6.84
N ASP A 277 -29.40 -2.35 7.16
CA ASP A 277 -30.39 -3.25 7.74
C ASP A 277 -30.99 -2.66 9.04
N PRO A 278 -32.19 -3.11 9.45
CA PRO A 278 -32.79 -2.73 10.73
C PRO A 278 -31.84 -2.92 11.93
N VAL A 279 -31.99 -2.10 12.97
CA VAL A 279 -31.08 -2.08 14.13
C VAL A 279 -30.98 -3.46 14.78
N ASP A 280 -32.11 -4.13 14.97
CA ASP A 280 -32.21 -5.45 15.58
C ASP A 280 -31.51 -6.53 14.76
N GLU A 281 -31.60 -6.48 13.43
CA GLU A 281 -30.85 -7.39 12.55
C GLU A 281 -29.35 -7.16 12.64
N PHE A 282 -28.91 -5.90 12.60
CA PHE A 282 -27.50 -5.55 12.78
C PHE A 282 -26.97 -6.05 14.13
N VAL A 283 -27.67 -5.76 15.22
CA VAL A 283 -27.31 -6.18 16.58
C VAL A 283 -27.24 -7.71 16.67
N SER A 284 -28.20 -8.43 16.08
CA SER A 284 -28.18 -9.89 16.05
C SER A 284 -26.94 -10.43 15.34
N ARG A 285 -26.54 -9.86 14.20
CA ARG A 285 -25.36 -10.32 13.44
C ARG A 285 -24.06 -9.97 14.18
N ALA A 286 -23.96 -8.75 14.71
CA ALA A 286 -22.83 -8.30 15.52
C ALA A 286 -22.62 -9.21 16.75
N ASN A 287 -23.68 -9.57 17.47
CA ASN A 287 -23.58 -10.47 18.62
C ASN A 287 -23.09 -11.87 18.22
N ILE A 288 -23.54 -12.41 17.08
CA ILE A 288 -23.03 -13.69 16.57
C ILE A 288 -21.54 -13.60 16.26
N PHE A 289 -21.12 -12.54 15.58
CA PHE A 289 -19.71 -12.30 15.28
C PHE A 289 -18.87 -12.17 16.55
N LEU A 290 -19.25 -11.31 17.49
CA LEU A 290 -18.50 -11.07 18.73
C LEU A 290 -18.39 -12.35 19.59
N ALA A 291 -19.47 -13.13 19.69
CA ALA A 291 -19.43 -14.42 20.39
C ALA A 291 -18.53 -15.45 19.67
N THR A 292 -18.52 -15.44 18.34
CA THR A 292 -17.64 -16.33 17.55
C THR A 292 -16.18 -15.90 17.71
N LEU A 293 -15.90 -14.59 17.66
CA LEU A 293 -14.57 -14.02 17.89
C LEU A 293 -14.05 -14.39 19.27
N GLN A 294 -14.88 -14.26 20.31
CA GLN A 294 -14.48 -14.62 21.68
C GLN A 294 -14.06 -16.09 21.80
N ASN A 295 -14.71 -16.99 21.05
CA ASN A 295 -14.38 -18.42 21.06
C ASN A 295 -13.13 -18.77 20.23
N ASP A 296 -12.87 -18.03 19.14
CA ASP A 296 -11.80 -18.31 18.17
C ASP A 296 -10.60 -17.34 18.29
N ILE A 297 -10.58 -16.47 19.29
CA ILE A 297 -9.59 -15.40 19.45
C ILE A 297 -8.14 -15.92 19.41
N SER A 298 -7.87 -17.06 20.05
CA SER A 298 -6.55 -17.71 20.05
C SER A 298 -6.08 -18.16 18.65
N LYS A 299 -7.00 -18.38 17.71
CA LYS A 299 -6.68 -18.72 16.30
C LYS A 299 -6.45 -17.48 15.45
N VAL A 300 -7.23 -16.42 15.67
CA VAL A 300 -7.05 -15.09 15.04
C VAL A 300 -5.69 -14.51 15.40
N SER A 301 -5.27 -14.79 16.62
CA SER A 301 -3.98 -14.44 17.19
C SER A 301 -2.78 -15.00 16.41
N TRP A 302 -2.80 -16.23 15.90
CA TRP A 302 -1.58 -16.93 15.43
C TRP A 302 -0.74 -16.20 14.35
N ASN A 303 -1.31 -15.25 13.60
CA ASN A 303 -0.56 -14.41 12.65
C ASN A 303 -0.71 -12.89 12.91
N GLY A 304 -1.49 -12.46 13.92
CA GLY A 304 -1.76 -11.05 14.27
C GLY A 304 -2.48 -10.19 13.21
N GLN A 305 -2.36 -10.54 11.93
CA GLN A 305 -2.84 -9.76 10.78
C GLN A 305 -4.37 -9.79 10.64
N GLN A 306 -5.02 -10.91 10.97
CA GLN A 306 -6.49 -11.00 10.87
C GLN A 306 -7.18 -10.01 11.82
N GLY A 307 -6.65 -9.85 13.04
CA GLY A 307 -7.17 -8.85 13.96
C GLY A 307 -6.99 -7.42 13.44
N VAL A 308 -5.85 -7.14 12.81
CA VAL A 308 -5.60 -5.85 12.14
C VAL A 308 -6.57 -5.62 10.99
N GLN A 309 -6.87 -6.65 10.19
CA GLN A 309 -7.84 -6.60 9.10
C GLN A 309 -9.26 -6.34 9.62
N PHE A 310 -9.69 -7.01 10.70
CA PHE A 310 -10.98 -6.75 11.35
C PHE A 310 -11.08 -5.31 11.82
N MET A 311 -10.07 -4.83 12.56
CA MET A 311 -10.07 -3.47 13.08
C MET A 311 -10.01 -2.42 11.97
N SER A 312 -9.23 -2.65 10.91
CA SER A 312 -9.20 -1.76 9.73
C SER A 312 -10.55 -1.70 9.01
N CYS A 313 -11.24 -2.83 8.83
CA CYS A 313 -12.58 -2.85 8.26
C CYS A 313 -13.56 -2.07 9.15
N ASN A 314 -13.51 -2.28 10.47
CA ASN A 314 -14.32 -1.58 11.46
C ASN A 314 -14.08 -0.06 11.43
N ILE A 315 -12.82 0.37 11.29
CA ILE A 315 -12.47 1.79 11.12
C ILE A 315 -13.07 2.33 9.81
N SER A 316 -12.96 1.60 8.70
CA SER A 316 -13.63 1.99 7.44
C SER A 316 -15.15 2.15 7.61
N ALA A 317 -15.80 1.31 8.42
CA ALA A 317 -17.21 1.45 8.75
C ALA A 317 -17.51 2.72 9.58
N ILE A 318 -16.62 3.14 10.48
CA ILE A 318 -16.72 4.41 11.21
C ILE A 318 -16.65 5.60 10.25
N PHE A 319 -15.80 5.51 9.22
CA PHE A 319 -15.78 6.45 8.09
C PHE A 319 -16.96 6.26 7.11
N GLN A 320 -17.93 5.41 7.46
CA GLN A 320 -19.10 5.10 6.63
C GLN A 320 -18.69 4.70 5.21
N TYR A 321 -17.60 3.92 5.13
CA TYR A 321 -16.99 3.40 3.92
C TYR A 321 -16.66 4.49 2.89
N GLY A 322 -16.13 5.63 3.36
CA GLY A 322 -15.69 6.73 2.49
C GLY A 322 -16.83 7.54 1.87
N SER A 323 -18.02 7.50 2.49
CA SER A 323 -19.15 8.33 2.04
C SER A 323 -18.80 9.81 2.09
N LYS A 324 -19.03 10.54 0.99
CA LYS A 324 -18.86 12.00 0.91
C LYS A 324 -19.75 12.78 1.89
N TYR A 325 -20.83 12.15 2.35
CA TYR A 325 -21.76 12.68 3.35
C TYR A 325 -21.51 12.09 4.74
N GLY A 326 -20.43 11.32 4.88
CA GLY A 326 -20.02 10.71 6.12
C GLY A 326 -19.52 11.76 7.10
N VAL A 327 -19.94 11.65 8.36
CA VAL A 327 -19.57 12.60 9.41
C VAL A 327 -18.05 12.66 9.56
N MET A 328 -17.39 11.49 9.61
CA MET A 328 -15.95 11.40 9.83
C MET A 328 -15.12 11.81 8.61
N GLU A 329 -15.61 11.58 7.39
CA GLU A 329 -14.93 11.99 6.18
C GLU A 329 -14.71 13.50 6.18
N THR A 330 -15.77 14.28 6.40
CA THR A 330 -15.68 15.75 6.43
C THR A 330 -14.69 16.29 7.47
N VAL A 331 -14.53 15.57 8.59
CA VAL A 331 -13.71 15.97 9.73
C VAL A 331 -12.22 15.66 9.49
N PHE A 332 -11.91 14.57 8.78
CA PHE A 332 -10.52 14.17 8.48
C PHE A 332 -9.98 14.72 7.16
N THR A 333 -10.81 14.91 6.12
CA THR A 333 -10.34 15.49 4.83
C THR A 333 -9.72 16.88 5.02
N LEU A 334 -10.13 17.63 6.05
CA LEU A 334 -9.57 18.94 6.40
C LEU A 334 -8.15 18.88 6.98
N LYS A 335 -7.68 17.72 7.45
CA LYS A 335 -6.38 17.55 8.13
C LYS A 335 -5.52 16.47 7.49
N SER A 336 -5.39 16.44 6.17
CA SER A 336 -4.47 15.54 5.44
C SER A 336 -2.97 15.82 5.65
N ARG A 337 -2.61 16.49 6.76
CA ARG A 337 -1.24 16.86 7.14
C ARG A 337 -0.96 16.38 8.56
N ASN A 338 0.33 16.24 8.89
CA ASN A 338 0.75 15.97 10.25
C ASN A 338 0.20 17.03 11.22
N PRO A 339 -0.26 16.63 12.43
CA PRO A 339 -0.72 17.57 13.45
C PRO A 339 0.37 18.58 13.78
N THR A 340 0.05 19.87 13.72
CA THR A 340 0.96 20.89 14.26
C THR A 340 0.85 20.97 15.77
N GLU A 341 1.79 21.67 16.40
CA GLU A 341 1.71 21.95 17.83
C GLU A 341 0.43 22.73 18.19
N GLU A 342 -0.02 23.60 17.29
CA GLU A 342 -1.30 24.29 17.41
C GLU A 342 -2.50 23.33 17.37
N ASP A 343 -2.49 22.32 16.49
CA ASP A 343 -3.55 21.30 16.45
C ASP A 343 -3.66 20.54 17.79
N ARG A 344 -2.52 20.27 18.44
CA ARG A 344 -2.47 19.62 19.75
C ARG A 344 -3.00 20.52 20.86
N LEU A 345 -2.60 21.81 20.86
CA LEU A 345 -3.09 22.80 21.82
C LEU A 345 -4.61 22.96 21.75
N VAL A 346 -5.17 23.02 20.54
CA VAL A 346 -6.63 23.08 20.35
C VAL A 346 -7.33 21.84 20.90
N ALA A 347 -6.75 20.65 20.72
CA ALA A 347 -7.29 19.42 21.27
C ALA A 347 -7.28 19.43 22.82
N MET A 348 -6.20 19.90 23.43
CA MET A 348 -6.08 20.03 24.89
C MET A 348 -7.05 21.07 25.48
N GLU A 349 -7.18 22.23 24.84
CA GLU A 349 -8.13 23.27 25.26
C GLU A 349 -9.58 22.77 25.15
N TRP A 350 -9.92 22.10 24.05
CA TRP A 350 -11.23 21.48 23.89
C TRP A 350 -11.52 20.46 25.00
N ALA A 351 -10.58 19.55 25.27
CA ALA A 351 -10.78 18.55 26.30
C ALA A 351 -11.08 19.20 27.64
N SER A 352 -10.31 20.23 28.04
CA SER A 352 -10.49 20.93 29.31
C SER A 352 -11.86 21.63 29.49
N THR A 353 -12.58 21.87 28.39
CA THR A 353 -13.87 22.60 28.38
C THR A 353 -15.07 21.71 27.99
N ALA A 354 -14.83 20.48 27.56
CA ALA A 354 -15.85 19.54 27.11
C ALA A 354 -16.81 19.16 28.25
N SER A 355 -18.01 19.76 28.23
CA SER A 355 -19.04 19.58 29.28
C SER A 355 -20.42 19.26 28.72
N ASN A 356 -20.58 19.19 27.40
CA ASN A 356 -21.88 18.97 26.74
C ASN A 356 -21.80 17.83 25.71
N TYR A 357 -22.61 16.79 25.93
CA TYR A 357 -22.90 15.76 24.93
C TYR A 357 -24.05 16.23 24.03
N THR A 358 -23.74 16.51 22.77
CA THR A 358 -24.77 16.83 21.78
C THR A 358 -25.48 15.55 21.35
N THR A 359 -26.81 15.51 21.45
CA THR A 359 -27.60 14.37 20.95
C THR A 359 -27.74 14.46 19.43
N TYR A 360 -27.14 13.52 18.70
CA TYR A 360 -27.25 13.42 17.24
C TYR A 360 -28.28 12.35 16.86
N SER A 361 -29.28 12.68 16.04
CA SER A 361 -30.38 11.76 15.69
C SER A 361 -30.47 11.41 14.20
N ASP A 362 -29.67 12.03 13.35
CA ASP A 362 -29.67 11.80 11.90
C ASP A 362 -29.15 10.40 11.53
N ILE A 363 -29.53 9.92 10.34
CA ILE A 363 -29.18 8.58 9.84
C ILE A 363 -27.67 8.36 9.81
N SER A 364 -26.90 9.39 9.42
CA SER A 364 -25.43 9.34 9.36
C SER A 364 -24.85 9.08 10.74
N SER A 365 -25.35 9.81 11.75
CA SER A 365 -24.98 9.61 13.16
C SER A 365 -25.39 8.25 13.72
N GLN A 366 -26.53 7.68 13.29
CA GLN A 366 -26.92 6.32 13.68
C GLN A 366 -26.01 5.25 13.08
N LEU A 367 -25.65 5.37 11.81
CA LEU A 367 -24.71 4.45 11.14
C LEU A 367 -23.32 4.54 11.77
N LEU A 368 -22.85 5.75 12.04
CA LEU A 368 -21.62 5.99 12.79
C LEU A 368 -21.65 5.29 14.16
N PHE A 369 -22.73 5.48 14.93
CA PHE A 369 -22.87 4.84 16.24
C PHE A 369 -22.81 3.31 16.17
N ARG A 370 -23.51 2.69 15.20
CA ARG A 370 -23.46 1.24 14.99
C ARG A 370 -22.06 0.76 14.62
N ALA A 371 -21.39 1.46 13.70
CA ALA A 371 -20.03 1.14 13.29
C ALA A 371 -19.01 1.29 14.44
N SER A 372 -19.09 2.39 15.19
CA SER A 372 -18.26 2.62 16.38
C SER A 372 -18.53 1.57 17.47
N SER A 373 -19.80 1.20 17.68
CA SER A 373 -20.15 0.13 18.61
C SER A 373 -19.53 -1.19 18.19
N LEU A 374 -19.62 -1.58 16.92
CA LEU A 374 -18.97 -2.79 16.41
C LEU A 374 -17.45 -2.74 16.63
N ALA A 375 -16.81 -1.63 16.27
CA ALA A 375 -15.37 -1.44 16.40
C ALA A 375 -14.90 -1.61 17.85
N PHE A 376 -15.50 -0.87 18.78
CA PHE A 376 -15.06 -0.89 20.18
C PHE A 376 -15.48 -2.16 20.92
N HIS A 377 -16.61 -2.79 20.59
CA HIS A 377 -16.93 -4.12 21.14
C HIS A 377 -15.99 -5.21 20.59
N THR A 378 -15.54 -5.10 19.34
CA THR A 378 -14.48 -5.97 18.79
C THR A 378 -13.20 -5.80 19.59
N LEU A 379 -12.80 -4.54 19.86
CA LEU A 379 -11.64 -4.22 20.68
C LEU A 379 -11.79 -4.72 22.13
N ILE A 380 -12.98 -4.65 22.73
CA ILE A 380 -13.26 -5.19 24.07
C ILE A 380 -13.04 -6.71 24.10
N VAL A 381 -13.57 -7.44 23.13
CA VAL A 381 -13.37 -8.90 23.02
C VAL A 381 -11.88 -9.21 22.89
N MET A 382 -11.16 -8.42 22.07
CA MET A 382 -9.71 -8.51 21.92
C MET A 382 -8.98 -8.26 23.25
N LEU A 383 -9.25 -7.15 23.94
CA LEU A 383 -8.62 -6.83 25.23
C LEU A 383 -8.95 -7.83 26.34
N GLY A 384 -10.00 -8.65 26.20
CA GLY A 384 -10.38 -9.68 27.16
C GLY A 384 -9.39 -10.85 27.33
N GLN A 385 -8.36 -10.96 26.47
CA GLN A 385 -7.29 -11.97 26.54
C GLN A 385 -5.93 -11.32 26.85
N VAL A 386 -5.89 -10.44 27.85
CA VAL A 386 -4.66 -9.76 28.31
C VAL A 386 -3.53 -10.78 28.53
N GLY A 387 -2.40 -10.59 27.87
CA GLY A 387 -1.21 -11.45 27.97
C GLY A 387 -0.90 -12.31 26.74
N ASP A 388 -1.79 -12.38 25.74
CA ASP A 388 -1.48 -13.00 24.44
C ASP A 388 -0.77 -11.98 23.52
N ALA A 389 0.50 -12.25 23.18
CA ALA A 389 1.35 -11.34 22.39
C ALA A 389 0.76 -11.00 21.01
N ASN A 390 -0.03 -11.93 20.48
CA ASN A 390 -0.64 -11.83 19.17
C ASN A 390 -1.76 -10.79 19.05
N MET A 391 -2.26 -10.30 20.18
CA MET A 391 -3.30 -9.27 20.25
C MET A 391 -2.74 -7.88 19.94
N TYR A 392 -1.45 -7.71 20.21
CA TYR A 392 -0.81 -6.41 20.27
C TYR A 392 -0.92 -5.64 18.95
N PRO A 393 -0.81 -6.23 17.75
CA PRO A 393 -0.96 -5.49 16.49
C PRO A 393 -2.34 -4.83 16.36
N SER A 394 -3.39 -5.53 16.75
CA SER A 394 -4.77 -5.04 16.64
C SER A 394 -5.07 -3.94 17.65
N VAL A 395 -4.55 -4.09 18.88
CA VAL A 395 -4.67 -3.06 19.92
C VAL A 395 -3.84 -1.83 19.55
N HIS A 396 -2.63 -2.02 19.03
CA HIS A 396 -1.76 -0.95 18.53
C HIS A 396 -2.48 -0.08 17.48
N ILE A 397 -3.04 -0.68 16.42
CA ILE A 397 -3.74 0.12 15.40
C ILE A 397 -5.02 0.78 15.94
N SER A 398 -5.68 0.15 16.92
CA SER A 398 -6.87 0.72 17.56
C SER A 398 -6.50 1.95 18.39
N MET A 399 -5.39 1.88 19.14
CA MET A 399 -4.86 3.01 19.88
C MET A 399 -4.36 4.13 18.96
N ALA A 400 -3.70 3.78 17.85
CA ALA A 400 -3.30 4.75 16.83
C ALA A 400 -4.52 5.49 16.27
N PHE A 401 -5.61 4.77 15.98
CA PHE A 401 -6.86 5.38 15.54
C PHE A 401 -7.49 6.27 16.62
N VAL A 402 -7.54 5.83 17.89
CA VAL A 402 -8.04 6.67 19.00
C VAL A 402 -7.21 7.93 19.17
N TRP A 403 -5.88 7.86 19.01
CA TRP A 403 -5.01 9.02 19.01
C TRP A 403 -5.35 9.99 17.86
N CYS A 404 -5.53 9.48 16.65
CA CYS A 404 -5.99 10.29 15.51
C CYS A 404 -7.35 10.95 15.76
N LEU A 405 -8.27 10.26 16.43
CA LEU A 405 -9.55 10.85 16.87
C LEU A 405 -9.32 11.96 17.89
N ALA A 406 -8.49 11.72 18.91
CA ALA A 406 -8.23 12.67 20.00
C ALA A 406 -7.60 13.98 19.51
N LEU A 407 -6.83 13.93 18.42
CA LEU A 407 -6.30 15.10 17.71
C LEU A 407 -7.38 15.89 16.93
N ASN A 408 -8.61 15.39 16.91
CA ASN A 408 -9.74 16.01 16.26
C ASN A 408 -10.97 16.07 17.20
N PRO A 409 -11.13 17.20 17.94
CA PRO A 409 -12.21 17.41 18.89
C PRO A 409 -13.62 16.99 18.42
N ALA A 410 -13.97 17.34 17.18
CA ALA A 410 -15.28 17.02 16.61
C ALA A 410 -15.48 15.51 16.37
N ALA A 411 -14.39 14.79 16.11
CA ALA A 411 -14.42 13.33 15.93
C ALA A 411 -14.49 12.61 17.27
N ILE A 412 -13.59 12.92 18.21
CA ILE A 412 -13.51 12.22 19.50
C ILE A 412 -14.77 12.43 20.35
N GLN A 413 -15.41 13.61 20.33
CA GLN A 413 -16.64 13.88 21.08
C GLN A 413 -17.75 12.83 20.83
N ARG A 414 -17.83 12.30 19.60
CA ARG A 414 -18.88 11.36 19.20
C ARG A 414 -18.59 9.93 19.63
N LEU A 415 -17.32 9.58 19.77
CA LEU A 415 -16.85 8.20 19.94
C LEU A 415 -16.31 7.93 21.34
N GLU A 416 -15.89 8.97 22.06
CA GLU A 416 -15.29 8.90 23.40
C GLU A 416 -16.07 8.02 24.39
N PRO A 417 -17.41 8.10 24.48
CA PRO A 417 -18.18 7.25 25.41
C PRO A 417 -18.12 5.75 25.09
N LEU A 418 -17.75 5.38 23.86
CA LEU A 418 -17.67 4.00 23.40
C LEU A 418 -16.26 3.42 23.54
N VAL A 419 -15.23 4.24 23.74
CA VAL A 419 -13.85 3.78 23.87
C VAL A 419 -13.70 3.01 25.20
N PRO A 420 -13.14 1.79 25.21
CA PRO A 420 -13.02 0.99 26.42
C PRO A 420 -11.82 1.42 27.29
N TRP A 421 -11.88 2.64 27.82
CA TRP A 421 -10.76 3.29 28.55
C TRP A 421 -10.17 2.44 29.68
N SER A 422 -11.02 1.83 30.50
CA SER A 422 -10.57 1.01 31.63
C SER A 422 -9.81 -0.25 31.20
N LEU A 423 -10.25 -0.91 30.12
CA LEU A 423 -9.58 -2.08 29.55
C LEU A 423 -8.27 -1.69 28.86
N LEU A 424 -8.25 -0.55 28.16
CA LEU A 424 -7.01 0.00 27.57
C LEU A 424 -5.99 0.35 28.66
N ALA A 425 -6.40 0.99 29.74
CA ALA A 425 -5.51 1.28 30.87
C ALA A 425 -4.97 -0.02 31.52
N THR A 426 -5.83 -1.03 31.71
CA THR A 426 -5.42 -2.35 32.23
C THR A 426 -4.40 -3.02 31.30
N TYR A 427 -4.65 -2.99 29.99
CA TYR A 427 -3.74 -3.51 28.98
C TYR A 427 -2.40 -2.78 29.00
N LEU A 428 -2.38 -1.44 29.01
CA LEU A 428 -1.15 -0.65 29.06
C LEU A 428 -0.32 -0.95 30.29
N ASN A 429 -0.95 -1.07 31.46
CA ASN A 429 -0.28 -1.45 32.70
C ASN A 429 0.35 -2.85 32.62
N SER A 430 -0.20 -3.76 31.81
CA SER A 430 0.36 -5.09 31.58
C SER A 430 1.57 -5.11 30.63
N LEU A 431 1.76 -4.06 29.82
CA LEU A 431 2.87 -3.97 28.87
C LEU A 431 4.19 -3.51 29.51
N TYR A 432 4.14 -3.02 30.75
CA TYR A 432 5.30 -2.51 31.45
C TYR A 432 6.23 -3.65 31.87
N ASP A 433 7.50 -3.54 31.52
CA ASP A 433 8.55 -4.55 31.80
C ASP A 433 9.89 -3.84 32.08
N PRO A 434 10.88 -4.46 32.75
CA PRO A 434 12.20 -3.85 32.98
C PRO A 434 12.92 -3.28 31.75
N ASP A 435 12.62 -3.75 30.53
CA ASP A 435 13.17 -3.24 29.27
C ASP A 435 12.51 -1.94 28.76
N THR A 436 11.55 -1.40 29.50
CA THR A 436 10.74 -0.25 29.09
C THR A 436 11.51 1.07 29.25
N LEU A 437 11.73 1.77 28.14
CA LEU A 437 12.41 3.07 28.10
C LEU A 437 11.42 4.22 28.32
N ILE A 438 11.29 4.66 29.58
CA ILE A 438 10.40 5.78 29.97
C ILE A 438 10.65 7.05 29.14
N SER A 439 11.91 7.37 28.88
CA SER A 439 12.27 8.57 28.10
C SER A 439 11.72 8.56 26.68
N LYS A 440 11.49 7.38 26.09
CA LYS A 440 10.86 7.24 24.76
C LYS A 440 9.34 7.31 24.84
N ILE A 441 8.76 6.88 25.96
CA ILE A 441 7.31 6.87 26.17
C ILE A 441 6.77 8.28 26.48
N GLU A 442 7.55 9.08 27.18
CA GLU A 442 7.19 10.47 27.53
C GLU A 442 7.49 11.49 26.42
N ASP A 443 8.15 11.07 25.33
CA ASP A 443 8.55 11.94 24.23
C ASP A 443 7.34 12.53 23.47
N GLU A 444 7.44 13.80 23.07
CA GLU A 444 6.40 14.46 22.26
C GLU A 444 6.44 14.07 20.77
N THR A 445 7.49 13.36 20.36
CA THR A 445 7.69 12.86 19.00
C THR A 445 7.49 11.35 18.93
N PHE A 446 7.42 10.81 17.72
CA PHE A 446 7.19 9.39 17.50
C PHE A 446 8.32 8.55 18.14
N PRO A 447 8.02 7.46 18.87
CA PRO A 447 9.00 6.79 19.73
C PRO A 447 9.90 5.84 18.94
N PHE A 448 11.00 6.36 18.39
CA PHE A 448 12.06 5.54 17.77
C PHE A 448 12.98 4.95 18.84
N LEU A 449 13.18 3.63 18.85
CA LEU A 449 14.00 2.95 19.87
C LEU A 449 15.51 3.05 19.59
N ASP A 450 15.98 2.52 18.45
CA ASP A 450 17.35 2.63 17.98
C ASP A 450 17.46 2.38 16.46
N ASP A 451 18.58 2.79 15.84
CA ASP A 451 18.81 2.64 14.39
C ASP A 451 19.02 1.17 13.95
N SER A 452 19.33 0.27 14.89
CA SER A 452 19.53 -1.17 14.63
C SER A 452 18.22 -1.97 14.60
N THR A 453 17.14 -1.42 15.12
CA THR A 453 15.83 -2.07 15.23
C THR A 453 14.96 -1.64 14.07
N ALA A 454 14.37 -2.62 13.37
CA ALA A 454 13.33 -2.36 12.38
C ALA A 454 12.19 -1.57 13.03
N GLN A 455 12.03 -0.31 12.61
CA GLN A 455 11.06 0.59 13.22
C GLN A 455 9.66 0.30 12.72
N GLN A 456 9.49 -0.04 11.46
CA GLN A 456 8.20 -0.35 10.85
C GLN A 456 7.73 -1.74 11.27
N LEU A 457 6.49 -1.81 11.76
CA LEU A 457 5.82 -3.05 12.12
C LEU A 457 4.97 -3.56 10.94
N PRO A 458 4.70 -4.88 10.84
CA PRO A 458 3.87 -5.43 9.78
C PRO A 458 2.50 -4.74 9.66
N GLU A 459 1.87 -4.42 10.80
CA GLU A 459 0.60 -3.71 10.81
C GLU A 459 0.68 -2.26 10.30
N ASP A 460 1.86 -1.63 10.32
CA ASP A 460 2.03 -0.28 9.79
C ASP A 460 1.79 -0.25 8.28
N PHE A 461 2.28 -1.26 7.56
CA PHE A 461 2.03 -1.40 6.12
C PHE A 461 0.56 -1.77 5.82
N LEU A 462 -0.11 -2.48 6.74
CA LEU A 462 -1.52 -2.83 6.60
C LEU A 462 -2.43 -1.59 6.71
N ILE A 463 -2.19 -0.70 7.67
CA ILE A 463 -2.98 0.54 7.79
C ILE A 463 -2.45 1.70 6.95
N GLY A 464 -1.19 1.62 6.53
CA GLY A 464 -0.53 2.60 5.67
C GLY A 464 -1.34 2.95 4.43
N GLY A 465 -1.38 4.24 4.12
CA GLY A 465 -2.13 4.80 3.00
C GLY A 465 -3.63 5.01 3.21
N GLN A 466 -4.17 4.71 4.41
CA GLN A 466 -5.51 5.17 4.80
C GLN A 466 -5.46 6.66 5.15
N ALA A 467 -6.52 7.40 4.84
CA ALA A 467 -6.54 8.86 5.01
C ALA A 467 -6.31 9.30 6.47
N TRP A 468 -6.87 8.56 7.43
CA TRP A 468 -6.71 8.85 8.85
C TRP A 468 -5.30 8.52 9.38
N SER A 469 -4.62 7.51 8.82
CA SER A 469 -3.34 7.03 9.34
C SER A 469 -2.19 7.99 9.02
N GLN A 470 -2.37 8.89 8.06
CA GLN A 470 -1.38 9.94 7.72
C GLN A 470 -1.04 10.82 8.92
N VAL A 471 -1.98 10.99 9.84
CA VAL A 471 -1.85 11.82 11.04
C VAL A 471 -0.98 11.13 12.12
N TYR A 472 -0.81 9.81 12.02
CA TYR A 472 -0.10 9.01 13.02
C TYR A 472 1.40 8.94 12.77
N TYR A 473 1.82 8.82 11.50
CA TYR A 473 3.22 8.59 11.14
C TYR A 473 3.99 9.89 10.88
N PRO A 474 5.28 9.98 11.27
CA PRO A 474 6.12 11.10 10.87
C PRO A 474 6.36 11.10 9.35
N GLU A 475 6.78 12.24 8.80
CA GLU A 475 7.17 12.32 7.38
C GLU A 475 8.26 11.29 7.07
N LYS A 476 8.17 10.67 5.90
CA LYS A 476 9.15 9.69 5.39
C LYS A 476 9.30 8.43 6.25
N PHE A 477 8.33 8.14 7.14
CA PHE A 477 8.36 6.95 7.99
C PHE A 477 8.52 5.64 7.22
N PHE A 478 7.96 5.55 6.01
CA PHE A 478 8.05 4.36 5.16
C PHE A 478 9.17 4.45 4.08
N GLU A 479 9.97 5.52 4.06
CA GLU A 479 11.02 5.69 3.05
C GLU A 479 12.13 4.65 3.25
N GLY A 480 12.50 3.97 2.16
CA GLY A 480 13.53 2.92 2.19
C GLY A 480 13.09 1.60 2.84
N ALA A 481 11.86 1.50 3.34
CA ALA A 481 11.33 0.28 3.93
C ALA A 481 10.73 -0.63 2.85
N ALA A 482 11.19 -1.89 2.79
CA ALA A 482 10.49 -2.91 2.01
C ALA A 482 9.30 -3.43 2.83
N PRO A 483 8.10 -3.59 2.21
CA PRO A 483 7.02 -4.32 2.84
C PRO A 483 7.53 -5.75 3.09
N THR A 484 7.79 -6.08 4.35
CA THR A 484 8.32 -7.39 4.68
C THR A 484 7.22 -8.41 4.46
N GLU A 485 7.53 -9.54 3.81
CA GLU A 485 6.63 -10.69 3.83
C GLU A 485 6.28 -11.03 5.28
N PRO A 486 5.09 -11.58 5.57
CA PRO A 486 4.67 -11.98 6.91
C PRO A 486 5.67 -12.99 7.50
N SER A 487 6.72 -12.48 8.12
CA SER A 487 7.73 -13.25 8.83
C SER A 487 7.36 -13.31 10.30
N ILE A 488 7.80 -14.39 10.93
CA ILE A 488 7.63 -14.72 12.34
C ILE A 488 7.92 -13.47 13.20
N GLU A 489 7.00 -13.15 14.12
CA GLU A 489 7.15 -12.07 15.08
C GLU A 489 8.54 -12.11 15.74
N SER A 490 9.35 -11.08 15.53
CA SER A 490 10.67 -10.98 16.17
C SER A 490 10.50 -10.37 17.56
N LEU A 491 11.40 -10.72 18.49
CA LEU A 491 11.48 -10.07 19.82
C LEU A 491 11.59 -8.54 19.71
N SER A 492 12.25 -8.04 18.65
CA SER A 492 12.34 -6.59 18.38
C SER A 492 11.00 -5.97 18.00
N SER A 493 10.16 -6.67 17.23
CA SER A 493 8.83 -6.17 16.84
C SER A 493 7.88 -6.06 18.02
N THR A 494 7.91 -7.01 18.95
CA THR A 494 7.14 -6.96 20.19
C THR A 494 7.59 -5.79 21.07
N LEU A 495 8.90 -5.53 21.18
CA LEU A 495 9.45 -4.41 21.95
C LEU A 495 9.01 -3.05 21.39
N VAL A 496 9.16 -2.84 20.07
CA VAL A 496 8.74 -1.61 19.38
C VAL A 496 7.25 -1.38 19.58
N ARG A 497 6.44 -2.43 19.41
CA ARG A 497 4.99 -2.35 19.55
C ARG A 497 4.56 -2.02 20.98
N ARG A 498 5.18 -2.63 22.00
CA ARG A 498 4.95 -2.31 23.41
C ARG A 498 5.22 -0.83 23.69
N HIS A 499 6.37 -0.32 23.25
CA HIS A 499 6.75 1.08 23.42
C HIS A 499 5.77 2.04 22.71
N ARG A 500 5.34 1.72 21.49
CA ARG A 500 4.35 2.53 20.78
C ARG A 500 2.99 2.54 21.46
N CYS A 501 2.52 1.41 21.99
CA CYS A 501 1.27 1.36 22.75
C CYS A 501 1.37 2.21 24.02
N LEU A 502 2.46 2.09 24.78
CA LEU A 502 2.71 2.89 25.99
C LEU A 502 2.78 4.39 25.66
N TRP A 503 3.53 4.76 24.63
CA TRP A 503 3.62 6.13 24.13
C TRP A 503 2.24 6.67 23.72
N LEU A 504 1.47 5.92 22.91
CA LEU A 504 0.11 6.28 22.54
C LEU A 504 -0.78 6.48 23.78
N GLY A 505 -0.64 5.63 24.80
CA GLY A 505 -1.34 5.77 26.07
C GLY A 505 -1.05 7.10 26.76
N VAL A 506 0.23 7.48 26.87
CA VAL A 506 0.65 8.79 27.41
C VAL A 506 0.11 9.92 26.55
N ARG A 507 0.26 9.85 25.22
CA ARG A 507 -0.22 10.88 24.30
C ARG A 507 -1.73 11.10 24.37
N ILE A 508 -2.51 10.03 24.39
CA ILE A 508 -3.96 10.11 24.53
C ILE A 508 -4.33 10.70 25.89
N ALA A 509 -3.65 10.28 26.97
CA ALA A 509 -3.89 10.85 28.29
C ALA A 509 -3.66 12.36 28.29
N THR A 510 -2.57 12.88 27.70
CA THR A 510 -2.29 14.33 27.72
C THR A 510 -3.34 15.18 27.02
N VAL A 511 -4.06 14.63 26.04
CA VAL A 511 -5.13 15.35 25.32
C VAL A 511 -6.54 15.06 25.85
N CYS A 512 -6.76 13.93 26.55
CA CYS A 512 -8.07 13.53 27.09
C CYS A 512 -8.17 13.74 28.62
N LEU A 513 -7.30 14.56 29.21
CA LEU A 513 -7.07 14.73 30.66
C LEU A 513 -8.25 15.32 31.47
N SER A 514 -9.48 15.27 30.97
CA SER A 514 -10.69 15.72 31.68
C SER A 514 -11.39 14.62 32.47
N TYR A 515 -10.93 13.36 32.41
CA TYR A 515 -11.66 12.22 32.97
C TYR A 515 -10.86 11.43 34.02
N SER A 516 -10.22 12.15 34.93
CA SER A 516 -9.87 11.59 36.24
C SER A 516 -10.79 12.19 37.28
N TYR A 517 -11.99 11.62 37.45
CA TYR A 517 -12.63 11.24 38.72
C TYR A 517 -13.94 10.48 38.48
#